data_AF-A0A0G0ZJ83-F1
#
_entry.id   AF-A0A0G0ZJ83-F1
#
_cell.length_a   1.000
_cell.length_b   1.000
_cell.length_c   1.000
_cell.angle_alpha   90.00
_cell.angle_beta   90.00
_cell.angle_gamma   90.00
#
_symmetry.space_group_name_H-M   'P 1'
#
loop_
_entity.id
_entity.type
_entity.pdbx_description
1 polymer ?
#
loop_
_entity_poly.entity_id
_entity_poly.type
_entity_poly.pdbx_seq_one_letter_code
_entity_poly.pdbx_strand_id
1 'polypeptide(L)'
;MKLNNLPKITARGKKRLGQGLGSGKGKTAGRGQKGQKARGKVALGFIGGTLPLYKKLPFRKGLGNPKISTKPVTVPLSKGRKS
;
A
#
# COMPACT_ATOMS: atom_id res chain seq x y z
N MET A 1 -23.71 -24.61 -15.91
CA MET A 1 -22.48 -24.11 -16.57
C MET A 1 -21.63 -25.30 -17.00
N LYS A 2 -21.09 -25.29 -18.23
CA LYS A 2 -20.19 -26.35 -18.73
C LYS A 2 -18.76 -26.09 -18.25
N LEU A 3 -18.12 -27.09 -17.64
CA LEU A 3 -16.77 -27.02 -17.10
C LEU A 3 -15.69 -26.73 -18.16
N ASN A 4 -15.98 -27.07 -19.42
CA ASN A 4 -14.98 -27.12 -20.49
C ASN A 4 -14.76 -25.76 -21.17
N ASN A 5 -15.62 -24.77 -20.86
CA ASN A 5 -15.61 -23.44 -21.49
C ASN A 5 -15.26 -22.32 -20.51
N LEU A 6 -14.61 -22.64 -19.38
CA LEU A 6 -14.15 -21.60 -18.46
C LEU A 6 -12.90 -20.89 -19.00
N PRO A 7 -12.81 -19.55 -18.87
CA PRO A 7 -11.64 -18.80 -19.27
C PRO A 7 -10.43 -19.14 -18.38
N LYS A 8 -9.25 -19.25 -18.99
CA LYS A 8 -7.99 -19.53 -18.28
C LYS A 8 -7.63 -18.35 -17.37
N ILE A 9 -7.40 -18.62 -16.09
CA ILE A 9 -6.88 -17.61 -15.14
C ILE A 9 -5.39 -17.37 -15.44
N THR A 10 -5.05 -16.17 -15.91
CA THR A 10 -3.68 -15.75 -16.27
C THR A 10 -2.95 -15.05 -15.13
N ALA A 11 -3.08 -15.57 -13.90
CA ALA A 11 -2.38 -15.01 -12.75
C ALA A 11 -0.91 -15.48 -12.71
N ARG A 12 0.02 -14.55 -12.46
CA ARG A 12 1.42 -14.91 -12.16
C ARG A 12 1.49 -15.62 -10.81
N GLY A 13 2.13 -16.79 -10.77
CA GLY A 13 2.33 -17.54 -9.53
C GLY A 13 3.19 -16.80 -8.50
N LYS A 14 2.97 -17.07 -7.21
CA LYS A 14 3.81 -16.53 -6.13
C LYS A 14 5.22 -17.14 -6.22
N LYS A 15 6.24 -16.31 -6.04
CA LYS A 15 7.63 -16.78 -5.96
C LYS A 15 7.84 -17.59 -4.69
N ARG A 16 8.25 -18.85 -4.83
CA ARG A 16 8.68 -19.70 -3.71
C ARG A 16 10.11 -19.35 -3.34
N LEU A 17 10.33 -18.95 -2.09
CA LEU A 17 11.64 -18.55 -1.59
C LEU A 17 12.45 -19.78 -1.14
N GLY A 18 13.78 -19.71 -1.19
CA GLY A 18 14.67 -20.76 -0.68
C GLY A 18 14.81 -22.01 -1.57
N GLN A 19 14.32 -21.97 -2.82
CA GLN A 19 14.33 -23.11 -3.75
C GLN A 19 15.61 -23.11 -4.61
N GLY A 20 16.78 -23.16 -3.95
CA GLY A 20 18.07 -23.14 -4.64
C GLY A 20 18.45 -21.77 -5.25
N LEU A 21 19.70 -21.65 -5.73
CA LEU A 21 20.23 -20.39 -6.25
C LEU A 21 19.59 -19.98 -7.59
N GLY A 22 19.28 -20.94 -8.47
CA GLY A 22 18.61 -20.71 -9.76
C GLY A 22 17.22 -20.08 -9.65
N SER A 23 16.55 -20.16 -8.49
CA SER A 23 15.28 -19.48 -8.24
C SER A 23 15.42 -17.95 -8.08
N GLY A 24 16.65 -17.42 -8.00
CA GLY A 24 16.96 -16.00 -7.78
C GLY A 24 16.67 -15.50 -6.36
N LYS A 25 16.17 -16.34 -5.44
CA LYS A 25 16.09 -16.06 -3.99
C LYS A 25 16.44 -17.34 -3.22
N GLY A 26 17.69 -17.78 -3.38
CA GLY A 26 18.25 -18.99 -2.77
C GLY A 26 18.64 -18.80 -1.31
N LYS A 27 19.92 -18.97 -0.99
CA LYS A 27 20.48 -19.10 0.38
C LYS A 27 19.91 -18.14 1.43
N THR A 28 19.75 -16.85 1.10
CA THR A 28 19.30 -15.83 2.06
C THR A 28 17.81 -15.49 1.91
N ALA A 29 17.10 -16.10 0.96
CA ALA A 29 15.73 -15.74 0.57
C ALA A 29 15.52 -14.23 0.30
N GLY A 30 16.61 -13.48 0.02
CA GLY A 30 16.61 -12.03 -0.15
C GLY A 30 16.61 -11.21 1.16
N ARG A 31 16.89 -11.84 2.31
CA ARG A 31 16.92 -11.19 3.64
C ARG A 31 18.31 -10.72 4.08
N GLY A 32 19.37 -11.07 3.34
CA GLY A 32 20.76 -10.82 3.73
C GLY A 32 21.33 -11.90 4.67
N GLN A 33 22.50 -11.65 5.26
CA GLN A 33 23.23 -12.64 6.07
C GLN A 33 22.81 -12.64 7.55
N LYS A 34 22.97 -11.51 8.24
CA LYS A 34 22.74 -11.38 9.69
C LYS A 34 21.99 -10.06 9.98
N GLY A 35 21.54 -9.89 11.23
CA GLY A 35 20.88 -8.68 11.71
C GLY A 35 19.38 -8.84 11.95
N GLN A 36 18.76 -7.80 12.54
CA GLN A 36 17.35 -7.84 12.96
C GLN A 36 16.40 -8.10 11.79
N LYS A 37 16.65 -7.53 10.60
CA LYS A 37 15.81 -7.73 9.39
C LYS A 37 15.94 -9.12 8.77
N ALA A 38 17.03 -9.85 9.06
CA ALA A 38 17.19 -11.23 8.62
C ALA A 38 16.42 -12.22 9.51
N ARG A 39 16.38 -11.93 10.82
CA ARG A 39 15.78 -12.77 11.87
C ARG A 39 14.31 -12.44 12.16
N GLY A 40 13.92 -11.18 12.01
CA GLY A 40 12.60 -10.68 12.39
C GLY A 40 12.17 -9.47 11.57
N LYS A 41 11.21 -8.71 12.11
CA LYS A 41 10.64 -7.52 11.49
C LYS A 41 10.82 -6.31 12.40
N VAL A 42 10.91 -5.13 11.79
CA VAL A 42 10.91 -3.85 12.49
C VAL A 42 9.60 -3.14 12.16
N ALA A 43 8.99 -2.46 13.13
CA ALA A 43 7.77 -1.70 12.89
C ALA A 43 8.01 -0.60 11.85
N LEU A 44 7.06 -0.40 10.93
CA LEU A 44 7.20 0.53 9.80
C LEU A 44 7.46 1.99 10.25
N GLY A 45 6.96 2.39 11.41
CA GLY A 45 7.14 3.73 11.96
C GLY A 45 8.33 3.89 12.90
N PHE A 46 9.16 2.86 13.10
CA PHE A 46 10.28 2.92 14.05
C PHE A 46 11.52 3.56 13.41
N ILE A 47 12.06 4.60 14.06
CA ILE A 47 13.28 5.32 13.64
C ILE A 47 14.36 5.15 14.71
N GLY A 48 14.76 3.91 14.97
CA GLY A 48 15.97 3.51 15.71
C GLY A 48 16.04 3.83 17.22
N GLY A 49 15.24 4.78 17.71
CA GLY A 49 15.30 5.32 19.07
C GLY A 49 14.76 6.75 19.17
N THR A 50 14.62 7.46 18.05
CA THR A 50 13.95 8.75 18.01
C THR A 50 12.44 8.61 17.88
N LEU A 51 11.71 9.66 18.25
CA LEU A 51 10.26 9.72 18.08
C LEU A 51 9.89 9.51 16.60
N PRO A 52 8.91 8.64 16.28
CA PRO A 52 8.41 8.49 14.91
C PRO A 52 7.92 9.80 14.29
N LEU A 53 8.09 9.95 12.97
CA LEU A 53 7.74 11.17 12.24
C LEU A 53 6.30 11.65 12.48
N TYR A 54 5.34 10.72 12.50
CA TYR A 54 3.92 11.03 12.71
C TYR A 54 3.60 11.60 14.10
N LYS A 55 4.52 11.47 15.06
CA LYS A 55 4.43 12.10 16.39
C LYS A 55 5.22 13.40 16.47
N LYS A 56 6.16 13.65 15.54
CA LYS A 56 6.91 14.92 15.48
C LYS A 56 6.08 16.05 14.87
N LEU A 57 5.19 15.71 13.94
CA LEU A 57 4.35 16.69 13.27
C LEU A 57 3.08 16.98 14.09
N PRO A 58 2.58 18.23 14.06
CA PRO A 58 1.31 18.56 14.69
C PRO A 58 0.15 17.83 13.98
N PHE A 59 -0.93 17.59 14.69
CA PHE A 59 -2.14 17.04 14.09
C PHE A 59 -2.72 17.99 13.04
N ARG A 60 -3.33 17.41 12.01
CA ARG A 60 -4.06 18.19 11.00
C ARG A 60 -5.22 18.92 11.68
N LYS A 61 -5.44 20.19 11.32
CA LYS A 61 -6.57 20.98 11.83
C LYS A 61 -7.90 20.27 11.53
N GLY A 62 -8.82 20.29 12.50
CA GLY A 62 -10.13 19.65 12.39
C GLY A 62 -10.12 18.13 12.49
N LEU A 63 -9.04 17.53 13.02
CA LEU A 63 -9.03 16.10 13.36
C LEU A 63 -10.07 15.83 14.46
N GLY A 64 -11.05 14.96 14.15
CA GLY A 64 -12.19 14.67 15.03
C GLY A 64 -13.47 15.42 14.68
N ASN A 65 -13.43 16.41 13.78
CA ASN A 65 -14.63 17.12 13.36
C ASN A 65 -15.44 16.26 12.37
N PRO A 66 -16.79 16.25 12.49
CA PRO A 66 -17.64 15.60 11.50
C PRO A 66 -17.45 16.25 10.13
N LYS A 67 -17.38 15.44 9.07
CA LYS A 67 -17.22 15.94 7.70
C LYS A 67 -18.51 16.65 7.29
N ILE A 68 -18.41 17.92 6.90
CA ILE A 68 -19.48 18.62 6.19
C ILE A 68 -19.55 17.99 4.79
N SER A 69 -20.47 17.04 4.61
CA SER A 69 -20.45 16.07 3.51
C SER A 69 -20.98 16.62 2.17
N THR A 70 -21.65 17.76 2.17
CA THR A 70 -22.22 18.33 0.95
C THR A 70 -21.18 19.17 0.24
N LYS A 71 -20.53 18.56 -0.76
CA LYS A 71 -19.77 19.33 -1.75
C LYS A 71 -20.77 20.28 -2.44
N PRO A 72 -20.54 21.61 -2.44
CA PRO A 72 -21.44 22.52 -3.12
C PRO A 72 -21.45 22.23 -4.62
N VAL A 73 -22.62 22.32 -5.25
CA VAL A 73 -22.75 22.21 -6.71
C VAL A 73 -22.18 23.49 -7.32
N THR A 74 -21.03 23.38 -7.98
CA THR A 74 -20.44 24.51 -8.71
C THR A 74 -21.21 24.75 -10.00
N VAL A 75 -22.03 25.79 -10.05
CA VAL A 75 -22.72 26.22 -11.28
C VAL A 75 -21.86 27.28 -11.97
N PRO A 76 -21.32 27.00 -13.18
CA PRO A 76 -20.57 27.99 -13.94
C PRO A 76 -21.52 29.03 -14.54
N LEU A 77 -21.18 30.31 -14.35
CA LEU A 77 -21.98 31.45 -14.81
C LEU A 77 -22.16 31.50 -16.34
N SER A 78 -21.30 30.83 -17.11
CA SER A 78 -21.35 30.80 -18.58
C SER A 78 -22.44 29.91 -19.18
N LYS A 79 -23.09 29.04 -18.39
CA LYS A 79 -24.14 28.13 -18.88
C LYS A 79 -25.56 28.74 -18.88
N GLY A 80 -25.69 30.03 -18.56
CA GLY A 80 -26.99 30.71 -18.41
C GLY A 80 -27.25 31.78 -19.46
N ARG A 81 -27.40 31.39 -20.73
CA ARG A 81 -28.22 32.08 -21.74
C ARG A 81 -28.17 31.27 -23.03
N LYS A 82 -29.10 30.33 -23.19
CA LYS A 82 -29.52 29.93 -24.54
C LYS A 82 -30.45 31.04 -25.01
N SER A 83 -29.91 31.98 -25.79
CA SER A 83 -30.71 32.75 -26.76
C SER A 83 -31.01 31.84 -27.94
#